data_AF-A0A968TP94-F1
#
_entry.id   AF-A0A968TP94-F1
#
_cell.length_a   1.000
_cell.length_b   1.000
_cell.length_c   1.000
_cell.angle_alpha   90.00
_cell.angle_beta   90.00
_cell.angle_gamma   90.00
#
_symmetry.space_group_name_H-M   'P 1'
#
loop_
_entity.id
_entity.type
_entity.pdbx_description
1 polymer ?
#
loop_
_entity_poly.entity_id
_entity_poly.type
_entity_poly.pdbx_seq_one_letter_code
_entity_poly.pdbx_strand_id
1 'polypeptide(L)' 'MKIKGIKRGQTIELIKAIDIPFPEYYDGRNGRLIGKKARRQQTWSVAALLTAHELLVNPQRLDWLCSDELEPIASC' A
#
# COMPACT_ATOMS: atom_id res chain seq x y z
N MET A 1 -9.05 5.39 -21.10
CA MET A 1 -7.99 6.10 -20.35
C MET A 1 -6.84 5.11 -20.13
N LYS A 2 -5.82 5.12 -21.01
CA LYS A 2 -4.67 4.21 -20.87
C LYS A 2 -3.72 4.84 -19.86
N ILE A 3 -3.69 4.31 -18.64
CA ILE A 3 -2.66 4.64 -17.66
C ILE A 3 -1.36 4.10 -18.27
N LYS A 4 -0.56 4.98 -18.88
CA LYS A 4 0.73 4.59 -19.46
C LYS A 4 1.57 4.01 -18.32
N GLY A 5 1.99 2.75 -18.48
CA GLY A 5 2.74 2.02 -17.46
C GLY A 5 3.93 2.84 -16.97
N ILE A 6 3.91 3.17 -15.68
CA ILE A 6 5.02 3.84 -15.00
C ILE A 6 6.21 2.88 -15.07
N LYS A 7 7.34 3.35 -15.64
CA LYS A 7 8.53 2.50 -15.76
C LYS A 7 9.09 2.20 -14.37
N ARG A 8 9.55 0.95 -14.15
CA ARG A 8 10.30 0.54 -12.94
C ARG A 8 11.40 1.58 -12.65
N GLY A 9 11.31 2.26 -11.51
CA GLY A 9 12.21 3.35 -11.11
C GLY A 9 11.53 4.71 -10.97
N GLN A 10 10.57 5.05 -11.85
CA GLN A 10 9.85 6.33 -11.77
C GLN A 10 8.97 6.45 -10.52
N THR A 11 8.42 5.33 -10.03
CA THR A 11 7.56 5.32 -8.85
C THR A 11 8.30 5.72 -7.58
N ILE A 12 9.57 5.31 -7.42
CA ILE A 12 10.39 5.65 -6.26
C ILE A 12 10.80 7.13 -6.30
N GLU A 13 11.12 7.66 -7.48
CA GLU A 13 11.40 9.08 -7.65
C GLU A 13 10.16 9.95 -7.41
N LEU A 14 8.99 9.52 -7.87
CA LEU A 14 7.72 10.20 -7.59
C LEU A 14 7.39 10.20 -6.10
N ILE A 15 7.57 9.07 -5.40
CA ILE A 15 7.39 8.98 -3.94
C ILE A 15 8.36 9.92 -3.20
N LYS A 16 9.58 10.12 -3.70
CA LYS A 16 10.55 11.06 -3.11
C LYS A 16 10.25 12.52 -3.45
N ALA A 17 9.72 12.80 -4.62
CA ALA A 17 9.39 14.15 -5.08
C ALA A 17 8.08 14.69 -4.45
N ILE A 18 7.22 13.78 -4.01
CA ILE A 18 5.96 14.09 -3.37
C ILE A 18 6.19 14.25 -1.86
N ASP A 19 6.04 15.48 -1.35
CA ASP A 19 6.01 15.77 0.09
C ASP A 19 4.67 15.35 0.74
N ILE A 20 4.09 14.24 0.28
CA ILE A 20 2.94 13.63 0.95
C ILE A 20 3.50 12.90 2.17
N PRO A 21 3.07 13.26 3.39
CA PRO A 21 3.41 12.45 4.54
C PRO A 21 2.86 11.05 4.31
N PHE A 22 3.72 10.04 4.38
CA PHE A 22 3.32 8.64 4.56
C PHE A 22 3.27 8.36 6.06
N PRO A 23 2.18 8.72 6.76
CA PRO A 23 2.07 8.44 8.18
C PRO A 23 1.92 6.94 8.40
N GLU A 24 2.36 6.52 9.57
CA GLU A 24 2.16 5.16 10.06
C GLU A 24 0.67 4.82 10.22
N TYR A 25 -0.16 5.77 10.66
CA TYR A 25 -1.61 5.60 10.81
C TYR A 25 -2.33 6.96 10.80
N TYR A 26 -3.66 6.91 10.62
CA TYR A 26 -4.57 8.06 10.67
C TYR A 26 -5.53 7.94 11.85
N ASP A 27 -5.89 9.09 12.45
CA ASP A 27 -6.80 9.22 13.59
C ASP A 27 -8.20 9.73 13.19
N GLY A 28 -9.15 9.56 14.11
CA GLY A 28 -10.52 10.04 14.01
C GLY A 28 -11.46 9.05 13.33
N ARG A 29 -12.77 9.21 13.56
CA ARG A 29 -13.81 8.27 13.08
C ARG A 29 -13.75 8.03 11.56
N ASN A 30 -13.32 9.05 10.81
CA ASN A 30 -13.27 9.00 9.35
C ASN A 30 -11.82 8.98 8.80
N GLY A 31 -10.79 8.83 9.67
CA GLY A 31 -9.39 8.77 9.25
C GLY A 31 -8.83 10.01 8.56
N ARG A 32 -9.41 11.20 8.80
CA ARG A 32 -9.02 12.45 8.12
C ARG A 32 -7.82 13.15 8.77
N LEU A 33 -7.45 12.76 9.99
CA LEU A 33 -6.36 13.39 10.73
C LEU A 33 -5.14 12.48 10.67
N ILE A 34 -3.95 13.04 10.47
CA ILE A 34 -2.71 12.27 10.66
C ILE A 34 -2.62 11.87 12.13
N GLY A 35 -2.24 10.63 12.39
CA GLY A 35 -2.15 10.10 13.75
C GLY A 35 -1.29 11.00 14.65
N LYS A 36 -1.78 11.30 15.85
CA LYS A 36 -1.13 12.25 16.78
C LYS A 36 0.34 11.90 17.08
N LYS A 37 0.68 10.61 17.07
CA LYS A 37 2.05 10.09 17.25
C LYS A 37 2.53 9.29 16.03
N ALA A 38 1.90 9.45 14.88
CA ALA A 38 2.28 8.72 13.68
C ALA A 38 3.67 9.16 13.22
N ARG A 39 4.55 8.17 13.00
CA ARG A 39 5.85 8.40 12.37
C ARG A 39 5.64 8.76 10.90
N ARG A 40 6.51 9.62 10.36
CA ARG A 40 6.53 10.01 8.94
C ARG A 40 7.38 9.03 8.13
N GLN A 41 7.09 8.91 6.84
CA GLN A 41 7.85 8.09 5.88
C GLN A 41 7.88 6.61 6.27
N GLN A 42 6.77 6.10 6.78
CA GLN A 42 6.74 4.75 7.30
C GLN A 42 6.76 3.72 6.16
N THR A 43 7.72 2.80 6.19
CA THR A 43 8.03 1.87 5.09
C THR A 43 6.84 1.04 4.63
N TRP A 44 6.07 0.48 5.56
CA TRP A 44 4.91 -0.35 5.22
C TRP A 44 3.77 0.42 4.54
N SER A 45 3.65 1.73 4.79
CA SER A 45 2.59 2.58 4.22
C SER A 45 2.91 2.85 2.76
N VAL A 46 4.19 3.09 2.46
CA VAL A 46 4.71 3.20 1.09
C VAL A 46 4.65 1.86 0.37
N ALA A 47 5.11 0.79 1.00
CA ALA A 47 5.12 -0.54 0.42
C ALA A 47 3.70 -1.03 0.09
N ALA A 48 2.73 -0.81 0.98
CA ALA A 48 1.33 -1.19 0.74
C ALA A 48 0.73 -0.46 -0.46
N LEU A 49 1.00 0.85 -0.63
CA LEU A 49 0.55 1.60 -1.80
C LEU A 49 1.13 1.04 -3.11
N LEU A 50 2.43 0.73 -3.11
CA LEU A 50 3.12 0.13 -4.24
C LEU A 50 2.56 -1.26 -4.57
N THR A 51 2.38 -2.11 -3.56
CA THR A 51 1.81 -3.45 -3.73
C THR A 51 0.39 -3.36 -4.26
N ALA A 52 -0.45 -2.48 -3.73
CA ALA A 52 -1.82 -2.27 -4.22
C ALA A 52 -1.83 -1.83 -5.69
N HIS A 53 -0.95 -0.91 -6.09
CA HIS A 53 -0.79 -0.53 -7.50
C HIS A 53 -0.37 -1.73 -8.36
N GLU A 54 0.64 -2.49 -7.95
CA GLU A 54 1.11 -3.65 -8.71
C GLU A 54 0.04 -4.75 -8.82
N LEU A 55 -0.80 -4.94 -7.80
CA LEU A 55 -1.95 -5.86 -7.85
C LEU A 55 -3.03 -5.38 -8.81
N LEU A 56 -3.32 -4.08 -8.84
CA LEU A 56 -4.27 -3.49 -9.80
C LEU A 56 -3.76 -3.56 -11.25
N VAL A 57 -2.45 -3.39 -11.46
CA VAL A 57 -1.83 -3.50 -12.79
C VAL A 57 -1.79 -4.95 -13.28
N ASN A 58 -1.50 -5.91 -12.40
CA ASN A 58 -1.51 -7.33 -12.74
C ASN A 58 -2.21 -8.16 -11.65
N PRO A 59 -3.50 -8.47 -11.84
CA PRO A 59 -4.27 -9.27 -10.87
C PRO A 59 -3.72 -10.66 -10.61
N GLN A 60 -2.97 -11.28 -11.53
CA GLN A 60 -2.35 -12.60 -11.35
C GLN A 60 -1.31 -12.62 -10.22
N ARG A 61 -0.82 -11.46 -9.77
CA ARG A 61 0.10 -11.38 -8.62
C ARG A 61 -0.59 -11.66 -7.29
N LEU A 62 -1.92 -11.73 -7.27
CA LEU A 62 -2.67 -12.10 -6.08
C LEU A 62 -2.33 -13.54 -5.62
N ASP A 63 -1.96 -14.41 -6.56
CA ASP A 63 -1.52 -15.78 -6.32
C ASP A 63 -0.26 -15.86 -5.43
N TRP A 64 0.49 -14.76 -5.28
CA TRP A 64 1.63 -14.69 -4.37
C TRP A 64 1.23 -14.44 -2.91
N LEU A 65 0.03 -13.92 -2.68
CA LEU A 65 -0.48 -13.53 -1.36
C LEU A 65 -1.52 -14.50 -0.82
N CYS A 66 -2.34 -15.07 -1.71
CA CYS A 66 -3.40 -15.99 -1.36
C CYS A 66 -3.00 -17.42 -1.77
N SER A 67 -2.99 -18.32 -0.80
CA SER A 67 -2.95 -19.76 -1.04
C SER A 67 -4.38 -20.30 -1.04
N ASP A 68 -4.68 -21.27 -1.91
CA ASP A 68 -6.01 -21.90 -1.97
C ASP A 68 -6.33 -22.77 -0.74
N GLU A 69 -5.33 -23.10 0.07
CA GLU A 69 -5.47 -23.85 1.32
C GLU A 69 -5.68 -22.89 2.50
N LEU A 70 -6.92 -22.44 2.68
CA LEU A 70 -7.36 -21.91 3.97
C LEU A 70 -7.80 -23.10 4.83
N GLU A 71 -6.86 -23.65 5.61
CA GLU A 71 -7.21 -24.49 6.74
C GLU A 71 -8.20 -23.70 7.62
N PRO A 72 -9.38 -24.27 7.96
CA PRO A 72 -10.36 -23.57 8.77
C PRO A 72 -9.68 -23.21 10.08
N ILE A 73 -9.55 -21.90 10.33
CA ILE A 73 -9.04 -21.39 11.59
C ILE A 73 -10.01 -21.88 12.65
N ALA A 74 -9.62 -22.92 13.40
CA ALA A 74 -10.40 -23.41 14.51
C ALA A 74 -10.57 -22.24 15.49
N SER A 75 -11.75 -21.63 15.48
CA SER A 75 -12.11 -20.62 16.47
C SER A 75 -12.21 -21.33 17.81
N CYS A 76 -11.55 -20.77 18.82
CA CYS A 76 -11.59 -21.21 20.20
C CYS A 76 -13.02 -21.33 20.75
#